data_AF-A0A6P2E471-F1
#
_entry.id   AF-A0A6P2E471-F1
#
_cell.length_a   1.000
_cell.length_b   1.000
_cell.length_c   1.000
_cell.angle_alpha   90.00
_cell.angle_beta   90.00
_cell.angle_gamma   90.00
#
_symmetry.space_group_name_H-M   'P 1'
#
loop_
_entity.id
_entity.type
_entity.pdbx_description
1 polymer ?
#
loop_
_entity_poly.entity_id
_entity_poly.type
_entity_poly.pdbx_seq_one_letter_code
_entity_poly.pdbx_strand_id
1 'polypeptide(L)'
;MAFLAIDIGNTRLKWSLYDAARPGAVLQAHGAEFLDHIERLAEGPWADLPAPASVLGCVVAGDAVRRRAEEQLGERFDCSPQWVVASAAEAGIVNGYDHPTRLGADRWVAMIGARHRMLQQGPARPMVVVMIGTAVTVEAVDADGRFMGGLILPGHGIMLRALESGTAGLHVPTGEVRPFPTNTSDALTSGGTYAIAGAVERMVQHVRAHCAAEPACYMTGGAGWKMAPSMNGDFELVDGLIMDGLLVIAEQRSLAS
;
A
#
# COMPACT_ATOMS: atom_id res chain seq x y z
N MET A 1 15.71 18.68 6.05
CA MET A 1 16.14 17.97 7.26
C MET A 1 15.73 16.53 7.09
N ALA A 2 16.59 15.58 7.49
CA ALA A 2 16.38 14.16 7.22
C ALA A 2 15.02 13.68 7.77
N PHE A 3 14.34 12.84 7.00
CA PHE A 3 12.97 12.39 7.25
C PHE A 3 12.87 10.88 7.08
N LEU A 4 12.35 10.19 8.09
CA LEU A 4 12.14 8.74 8.03
C LEU A 4 10.64 8.45 7.85
N ALA A 5 10.31 7.84 6.71
CA ALA A 5 8.98 7.31 6.41
C ALA A 5 8.90 5.83 6.80
N ILE A 6 7.80 5.41 7.46
CA ILE A 6 7.61 4.03 7.92
C ILE A 6 6.22 3.52 7.53
N ASP A 7 6.15 2.32 6.95
CA ASP A 7 4.93 1.59 6.66
C ASP A 7 4.95 0.25 7.40
N ILE A 8 4.09 0.08 8.41
CA ILE A 8 3.95 -1.16 9.19
C ILE A 8 2.67 -1.88 8.75
N GLY A 9 2.83 -2.74 7.75
CA GLY A 9 1.79 -3.66 7.29
C GLY A 9 1.66 -4.90 8.19
N ASN A 10 0.76 -5.81 7.86
CA ASN A 10 0.50 -7.03 8.64
C ASN A 10 1.61 -8.11 8.59
N THR A 11 2.62 -7.94 7.74
CA THR A 11 3.64 -8.98 7.49
C THR A 11 5.05 -8.43 7.46
N ARG A 12 5.20 -7.17 7.04
CA ARG A 12 6.49 -6.50 6.95
C ARG A 12 6.38 -5.06 7.39
N LEU A 13 7.48 -4.55 7.93
CA LEU A 13 7.74 -3.14 8.10
C LEU A 13 8.64 -2.68 6.95
N LYS A 14 8.20 -1.68 6.19
CA LYS A 14 9.02 -0.99 5.20
C LYS A 14 9.40 0.37 5.72
N TRP A 15 10.60 0.84 5.37
CA TRP A 15 11.07 2.15 5.78
C TRP A 15 11.89 2.80 4.68
N SER A 16 11.91 4.13 4.67
CA SER A 16 12.69 4.93 3.72
C SER A 16 13.14 6.22 4.37
N LEU A 17 14.45 6.48 4.32
CA LEU A 17 15.07 7.70 4.81
C LEU A 17 15.32 8.64 3.63
N TYR A 18 14.83 9.87 3.76
CA TYR A 18 14.95 10.95 2.78
C TYR A 18 15.72 12.12 3.37
N ASP A 19 16.34 12.94 2.52
CA ASP A 19 17.04 14.17 2.94
C ASP A 19 16.09 15.31 3.39
N ALA A 20 14.81 15.21 3.01
CA ALA A 20 13.76 16.17 3.33
C ALA A 20 12.38 15.51 3.44
N ALA A 21 11.51 16.08 4.27
CA ALA A 21 10.11 15.68 4.44
C ALA A 21 9.20 16.28 3.35
N ARG A 22 9.49 16.01 2.07
CA ARG A 22 8.71 16.54 0.94
C ARG A 22 8.79 15.67 -0.32
N PRO A 23 7.79 15.70 -1.21
CA PRO A 23 7.88 15.07 -2.51
C PRO A 23 9.13 15.50 -3.30
N GLY A 24 9.76 14.54 -3.99
CA GLY A 24 10.99 14.78 -4.75
C GLY A 24 12.26 14.87 -3.90
N ALA A 25 12.19 14.61 -2.59
CA ALA A 25 13.36 14.45 -1.72
C ALA A 25 14.24 13.28 -2.17
N VAL A 26 15.54 13.38 -1.91
CA VAL A 26 16.52 12.36 -2.28
C VAL A 26 16.42 11.19 -1.31
N LEU A 27 16.16 9.99 -1.83
CA LEU A 27 16.18 8.76 -1.06
C LEU A 27 17.63 8.41 -0.67
N GLN A 28 17.91 8.38 0.62
CA GLN A 28 19.23 8.11 1.18
C GLN A 28 19.42 6.62 1.51
N ALA A 29 18.39 6.00 2.08
CA ALA A 29 18.38 4.58 2.43
C ALA A 29 16.94 4.05 2.50
N HIS A 30 16.75 2.75 2.30
CA HIS A 30 15.46 2.10 2.48
C HIS A 30 15.65 0.62 2.83
N GLY A 31 14.61 0.01 3.37
CA GLY A 31 14.62 -1.41 3.70
C GLY A 31 13.23 -1.96 3.96
N ALA A 32 13.17 -3.28 4.10
CA ALA A 32 11.95 -3.99 4.44
C ALA A 32 12.29 -5.20 5.32
N GLU A 33 11.73 -5.23 6.52
CA GLU A 33 11.94 -6.30 7.49
C GLU A 33 10.64 -7.07 7.73
N PHE A 34 10.75 -8.37 7.98
CA PHE A 34 9.61 -9.12 8.51
C PHE A 34 9.34 -8.70 9.96
N LEU A 35 8.07 -8.74 10.37
CA LEU A 35 7.68 -8.27 11.71
C LEU A 35 8.26 -9.12 12.85
N ASP A 36 8.66 -10.37 12.59
CA ASP A 36 9.36 -11.23 13.54
C ASP A 36 10.84 -10.86 13.73
N HIS A 37 11.35 -9.90 12.97
CA HIS A 37 12.70 -9.34 13.10
C HIS A 37 12.69 -7.87 13.54
N ILE A 38 11.52 -7.35 13.94
CA ILE A 38 11.34 -5.93 14.30
C ILE A 38 12.25 -5.49 15.46
N GLU A 39 12.60 -6.40 16.36
CA GLU A 39 13.45 -6.14 17.54
C GLU A 39 14.95 -5.99 17.21
N ARG A 40 15.32 -6.13 15.95
CA ARG A 40 16.70 -5.97 15.47
C ARG A 40 16.88 -4.71 14.64
N LEU A 41 15.88 -3.84 14.57
CA LEU A 41 15.91 -2.64 13.73
C LEU A 41 17.03 -1.70 14.15
N ALA A 42 17.11 -1.38 15.45
CA ALA A 42 18.07 -0.41 16.00
C ALA A 42 19.53 -0.86 15.82
N GLU A 43 19.80 -2.14 16.08
CA GLU A 43 21.15 -2.73 15.99
C GLU A 43 21.49 -3.28 14.59
N GLY A 44 20.50 -3.33 13.69
CA GLY A 44 20.63 -3.87 12.33
C GLY A 44 20.43 -2.80 11.28
N PRO A 45 19.32 -2.82 10.52
CA PRO A 45 19.13 -1.94 9.36
C PRO A 45 19.14 -0.44 9.68
N TRP A 46 18.89 -0.02 10.93
CA TRP A 46 18.95 1.38 11.35
C TRP A 46 20.27 1.77 12.02
N ALA A 47 21.19 0.82 12.28
CA ALA A 47 22.42 1.07 13.03
C ALA A 47 23.26 2.20 12.42
N ASP A 48 23.42 2.21 11.09
CA ASP A 48 24.28 3.16 10.39
C ASP A 48 23.52 4.37 9.80
N LEU A 49 22.22 4.49 10.05
CA LEU A 49 21.43 5.61 9.52
C LEU A 49 21.74 6.92 10.26
N PRO A 50 21.82 8.07 9.57
CA PRO A 50 21.85 9.34 10.26
C PRO A 50 20.54 9.57 11.02
N ALA A 51 20.59 10.31 12.13
CA ALA A 51 19.40 10.61 12.91
C ALA A 51 18.41 11.44 12.10
N PRO A 52 17.16 10.98 11.91
CA PRO A 52 16.13 11.79 11.26
C PRO A 52 15.69 12.93 12.18
N ALA A 53 15.34 14.07 11.58
CA ALA A 53 14.75 15.19 12.30
C ALA A 53 13.26 14.99 12.58
N SER A 54 12.59 14.20 11.73
CA SER A 54 11.19 13.81 11.91
C SER A 54 10.93 12.42 11.36
N VAL A 55 9.96 11.75 11.97
CA VAL A 55 9.51 10.41 11.59
C VAL A 55 8.00 10.44 11.42
N LEU A 56 7.50 9.98 10.27
CA LEU A 56 6.08 9.82 10.01
C LEU A 56 5.84 8.43 9.43
N GLY A 57 4.78 7.77 9.87
CA GLY A 57 4.41 6.48 9.30
C GLY A 57 2.94 6.17 9.32
N CYS A 58 2.57 5.03 8.75
CA CYS A 58 1.25 4.42 8.87
C CYS A 58 1.38 3.00 9.41
N VAL A 59 0.41 2.59 10.24
CA VAL A 59 0.41 1.27 10.89
C VAL A 59 -0.96 0.65 10.75
N VAL A 60 -0.98 -0.58 10.23
CA VAL A 60 -2.18 -1.43 10.20
C VAL A 60 -1.96 -2.78 10.89
N ALA A 61 -0.73 -3.04 11.35
CA ALA A 61 -0.44 -4.12 12.29
C ALA A 61 -1.00 -3.82 13.69
N GLY A 62 -1.03 -4.84 14.54
CA GLY A 62 -1.50 -4.70 15.93
C GLY A 62 -0.63 -3.77 16.78
N ASP A 63 -1.21 -3.21 17.85
CA ASP A 63 -0.57 -2.22 18.73
C ASP A 63 0.79 -2.67 19.31
N ALA A 64 0.97 -3.97 19.56
CA ALA A 64 2.23 -4.51 20.05
C ALA A 64 3.39 -4.27 19.06
N VAL A 65 3.12 -4.43 17.76
CA VAL A 65 4.09 -4.19 16.68
C VAL A 65 4.42 -2.70 16.60
N ARG A 66 3.42 -1.82 16.72
CA ARG A 66 3.62 -0.36 16.75
C ARG A 66 4.55 0.04 17.89
N ARG A 67 4.26 -0.40 19.11
CA ARG A 67 5.05 -0.07 20.30
C ARG A 67 6.48 -0.57 20.17
N ARG A 68 6.68 -1.78 19.62
CA ARG A 68 8.03 -2.30 19.39
C ARG A 68 8.80 -1.47 18.36
N ALA A 69 8.14 -0.98 17.30
CA ALA A 69 8.80 -0.04 16.38
C ALA A 69 9.18 1.29 17.06
N GLU A 70 8.31 1.82 17.93
CA GLU A 70 8.57 3.02 18.73
C GLU A 70 9.78 2.82 19.68
N GLU A 71 9.88 1.66 20.34
CA GLU A 71 11.02 1.29 21.19
C GLU A 71 12.33 1.28 20.38
N GLN A 72 12.34 0.64 19.21
CA GLN A 72 13.53 0.57 18.35
C GLN A 72 13.93 1.94 17.79
N LEU A 73 12.95 2.80 17.50
CA LEU A 73 13.23 4.19 17.13
C LEU A 73 13.89 4.90 18.30
N GLY A 74 13.37 4.79 19.52
CA GLY A 74 13.92 5.43 20.71
C GLY A 74 15.31 4.93 21.13
N GLU A 75 15.60 3.64 20.91
CA GLU A 75 16.94 3.07 21.13
C GLU A 75 17.99 3.65 20.18
N ARG A 76 17.58 3.98 18.94
CA ARG A 76 18.51 4.45 17.90
C ARG A 76 18.52 5.96 17.70
N PHE A 77 17.40 6.63 17.90
CA PHE A 77 17.17 8.03 17.58
C PHE A 77 16.36 8.70 18.70
N ASP A 78 16.74 9.92 19.07
CA ASP A 78 15.95 10.76 19.99
C ASP A 78 14.81 11.47 19.22
N CYS A 79 13.95 10.69 18.57
CA CYS A 79 12.85 11.19 17.74
C CYS A 79 11.59 10.34 17.89
N SER A 80 10.48 10.98 18.25
CA SER A 80 9.18 10.31 18.38
C SER A 80 8.45 10.25 17.04
N PRO A 81 7.95 9.08 16.61
CA PRO A 81 7.19 8.96 15.38
C PRO A 81 5.80 9.58 15.51
N GLN A 82 5.34 10.20 14.43
CA GLN A 82 3.93 10.51 14.22
C GLN A 82 3.29 9.43 13.36
N TRP A 83 2.08 9.00 13.74
CA TRP A 83 1.34 7.97 13.00
C TRP A 83 0.14 8.60 12.28
N VAL A 84 0.05 8.37 10.98
CA VAL A 84 -1.08 8.79 10.15
C VAL A 84 -2.31 7.96 10.51
N VAL A 85 -3.44 8.65 10.68
CA VAL A 85 -4.77 8.06 10.80
C VAL A 85 -5.63 8.68 9.70
N ALA A 86 -6.47 7.87 9.06
CA ALA A 86 -7.39 8.36 8.05
C ALA A 86 -8.33 9.44 8.64
N SER A 87 -8.43 10.57 7.93
CA SER A 87 -9.23 11.73 8.34
C SER A 87 -10.35 11.98 7.33
N ALA A 88 -11.17 13.01 7.56
CA ALA A 88 -12.24 13.37 6.64
C ALA A 88 -11.70 13.91 5.30
N ALA A 89 -10.58 14.62 5.32
CA ALA A 89 -9.87 15.08 4.14
C ALA A 89 -8.42 15.43 4.49
N GLU A 90 -7.48 15.09 3.61
CA GLU A 90 -6.06 15.41 3.74
C GLU A 90 -5.41 15.34 2.36
N ALA A 91 -4.43 16.20 2.09
CA ALA A 91 -3.57 16.15 0.91
C ALA A 91 -4.31 16.02 -0.44
N GLY A 92 -5.46 16.67 -0.59
CA GLY A 92 -6.24 16.64 -1.84
C GLY A 92 -7.07 15.37 -2.03
N ILE A 93 -7.22 14.54 -1.00
CA ILE A 93 -8.19 13.45 -0.93
C ILE A 93 -9.29 13.78 0.09
N VAL A 94 -10.54 13.54 -0.28
CA VAL A 94 -11.71 13.57 0.62
C VAL A 94 -12.16 12.13 0.87
N ASN A 95 -12.32 11.76 2.14
CA ASN A 95 -12.68 10.41 2.53
C ASN A 95 -14.20 10.18 2.41
N GLY A 96 -14.63 9.30 1.52
CA GLY A 96 -16.04 8.96 1.34
C GLY A 96 -16.55 7.80 2.19
N TYR A 97 -15.78 7.27 3.15
CA TYR A 97 -16.32 6.35 4.15
C TYR A 97 -17.37 7.06 5.03
N ASP A 98 -18.42 6.33 5.42
CA ASP A 98 -19.41 6.79 6.41
C ASP A 98 -18.74 7.18 7.74
N HIS A 99 -17.67 6.46 8.09
CA HIS A 99 -16.82 6.73 9.24
C HIS A 99 -15.35 6.82 8.78
N PRO A 100 -14.85 8.02 8.45
CA PRO A 100 -13.53 8.21 7.86
C PRO A 100 -12.38 7.55 8.63
N THR A 101 -12.45 7.59 9.96
CA THR A 101 -11.42 7.02 10.86
C THR A 101 -11.33 5.50 10.85
N ARG A 102 -12.31 4.80 10.23
CA ARG A 102 -12.27 3.32 10.06
C ARG A 102 -11.52 2.87 8.81
N LEU A 103 -11.15 3.79 7.93
CA LEU A 103 -10.33 3.46 6.77
C LEU A 103 -8.90 3.13 7.23
N GLY A 104 -8.33 2.05 6.69
CA GLY A 104 -6.94 1.67 6.95
C GLY A 104 -5.98 2.80 6.56
N ALA A 105 -5.02 3.11 7.44
CA ALA A 105 -4.08 4.20 7.23
C ALA A 105 -3.19 3.96 5.99
N ASP A 106 -2.83 2.71 5.72
CA ASP A 106 -2.08 2.30 4.52
C ASP A 106 -2.83 2.65 3.22
N ARG A 107 -4.12 2.31 3.15
CA ARG A 107 -5.02 2.63 2.01
C ARG A 107 -5.17 4.13 1.84
N TRP A 108 -5.38 4.84 2.95
CA TRP A 108 -5.49 6.31 2.95
C TRP A 108 -4.24 6.98 2.36
N VAL A 109 -3.07 6.60 2.88
CA VAL A 109 -1.79 7.15 2.45
C VAL A 109 -1.47 6.77 1.00
N ALA A 110 -1.76 5.53 0.58
CA ALA A 110 -1.55 5.10 -0.80
C ALA A 110 -2.39 5.90 -1.81
N MET A 111 -3.65 6.22 -1.48
CA MET A 111 -4.49 7.07 -2.34
C MET A 111 -3.94 8.50 -2.45
N ILE A 112 -3.40 9.05 -1.37
CA ILE A 112 -2.73 10.36 -1.38
C ILE A 112 -1.48 10.32 -2.28
N GLY A 113 -0.66 9.27 -2.15
CA GLY A 113 0.50 9.06 -3.03
C GLY A 113 0.10 8.99 -4.50
N ALA A 114 -0.92 8.20 -4.82
CA ALA A 114 -1.44 8.06 -6.18
C ALA A 114 -1.97 9.38 -6.75
N ARG A 115 -2.71 10.14 -5.93
CA ARG A 115 -3.24 11.46 -6.32
C ARG A 115 -2.13 12.40 -6.77
N HIS A 116 -1.10 12.55 -5.95
CA HIS A 116 -0.03 13.50 -6.21
C HIS A 116 0.86 13.04 -7.37
N ARG A 117 1.10 11.73 -7.49
CA ARG A 117 1.76 11.16 -8.66
C ARG A 117 1.01 11.47 -9.96
N MET A 118 -0.29 11.25 -9.98
CA MET A 118 -1.15 11.56 -11.13
C MET A 118 -1.06 13.02 -11.53
N LEU A 119 -1.19 13.93 -10.56
CA LEU A 119 -1.16 15.38 -10.79
C LEU A 119 0.20 15.88 -11.31
N GLN A 120 1.29 15.18 -11.00
CA GLN A 120 2.61 15.47 -11.57
C GLN A 120 2.75 15.03 -13.04
N GLN A 121 2.01 13.99 -13.44
CA GLN A 121 2.06 13.45 -14.80
C GLN A 121 1.09 14.14 -15.76
N GLY A 122 0.04 14.81 -15.25
CA GLY A 122 -0.95 15.46 -16.09
C GLY A 122 -2.19 15.94 -15.33
N PRO A 123 -3.30 16.21 -16.07
CA PRO A 123 -4.52 16.72 -15.46
C PRO A 123 -5.19 15.66 -14.56
N ALA A 124 -5.95 16.15 -13.58
CA ALA A 124 -6.75 15.29 -12.72
C ALA A 124 -7.70 14.40 -13.54
N ARG A 125 -7.78 13.13 -13.17
CA ARG A 125 -8.71 12.13 -13.69
C ARG A 125 -9.15 11.22 -12.54
N PRO A 126 -10.26 10.48 -12.68
CA PRO A 126 -10.54 9.42 -11.72
C PRO A 126 -9.38 8.41 -11.69
N MET A 127 -9.25 7.65 -10.61
CA MET A 127 -8.21 6.65 -10.48
C MET A 127 -8.66 5.41 -9.73
N VAL A 128 -8.05 4.29 -10.09
CA VAL A 128 -8.10 3.02 -9.37
C VAL A 128 -6.74 2.74 -8.77
N VAL A 129 -6.69 2.56 -7.45
CA VAL A 129 -5.45 2.28 -6.72
C VAL A 129 -5.50 0.86 -6.17
N VAL A 130 -4.58 0.02 -6.61
CA VAL A 130 -4.54 -1.41 -6.25
C VAL A 130 -3.33 -1.70 -5.38
N MET A 131 -3.55 -2.27 -4.20
CA MET A 131 -2.48 -2.73 -3.32
C MET A 131 -2.48 -4.25 -3.28
N ILE A 132 -1.40 -4.89 -3.73
CA ILE A 132 -1.25 -6.35 -3.71
C ILE A 132 -0.31 -6.77 -2.57
N GLY A 133 -0.90 -7.27 -1.47
CA GLY A 133 -0.16 -7.79 -0.33
C GLY A 133 -0.83 -9.01 0.29
N THR A 134 -0.77 -9.12 1.62
CA THR A 134 -1.44 -10.18 2.39
C THR A 134 -2.95 -10.15 2.14
N ALA A 135 -3.55 -8.96 2.19
CA ALA A 135 -4.82 -8.65 1.56
C ALA A 135 -4.56 -7.88 0.25
N VAL A 136 -5.54 -7.93 -0.65
CA VAL A 136 -5.61 -7.07 -1.82
C VAL A 136 -6.65 -6.00 -1.57
N THR A 137 -6.31 -4.76 -1.90
CA THR A 137 -7.29 -3.66 -1.86
C THR A 137 -7.40 -2.97 -3.21
N VAL A 138 -8.59 -2.49 -3.54
CA VAL A 138 -8.90 -1.84 -4.83
C VAL A 138 -9.73 -0.60 -4.54
N GLU A 139 -9.11 0.57 -4.62
CA GLU A 139 -9.72 1.84 -4.24
C GLU A 139 -10.17 2.62 -5.47
N ALA A 140 -11.34 3.26 -5.39
CA ALA A 140 -11.83 4.16 -6.41
C ALA A 140 -11.85 5.60 -5.90
N VAL A 141 -11.22 6.50 -6.66
CA VAL A 141 -11.21 7.94 -6.38
C VAL A 141 -11.65 8.69 -7.63
N ASP A 142 -12.53 9.68 -7.47
CA ASP A 142 -12.95 10.52 -8.60
C ASP A 142 -11.90 11.59 -8.98
N ALA A 143 -12.19 12.35 -10.05
CA ALA A 143 -11.29 13.41 -10.51
C ALA A 143 -11.10 14.54 -9.49
N ASP A 144 -12.09 14.79 -8.63
CA ASP A 144 -12.04 15.83 -7.59
C ASP A 144 -11.29 15.38 -6.33
N GLY A 145 -10.95 14.10 -6.24
CA GLY A 145 -10.17 13.53 -5.14
C GLY A 145 -11.05 12.91 -4.06
N ARG A 146 -12.34 12.71 -4.32
CA ARG A 146 -13.22 11.99 -3.41
C ARG A 146 -12.96 10.50 -3.55
N PHE A 147 -12.54 9.87 -2.45
CA PHE A 147 -12.55 8.42 -2.33
C PHE A 147 -14.00 7.94 -2.30
N MET A 148 -14.42 7.23 -3.34
CA MET A 148 -15.81 6.75 -3.52
C MET A 148 -16.08 5.44 -2.78
N GLY A 149 -15.02 4.76 -2.33
CA GLY A 149 -15.07 3.44 -1.73
C GLY A 149 -14.09 2.48 -2.41
N GLY A 150 -14.06 1.25 -1.93
CA GLY A 150 -13.15 0.24 -2.45
C GLY A 150 -13.44 -1.16 -1.97
N LEU A 151 -12.68 -2.12 -2.49
CA LEU A 151 -12.81 -3.54 -2.19
C LEU A 151 -11.64 -4.00 -1.33
N ILE A 152 -11.89 -4.97 -0.45
CA ILE A 152 -10.85 -5.73 0.25
C ILE A 152 -11.06 -7.21 -0.08
N LEU A 153 -10.02 -7.85 -0.61
CA LEU A 153 -10.01 -9.24 -0.99
C LEU A 153 -8.85 -9.97 -0.28
N PRO A 154 -8.95 -11.28 -0.06
CA PRO A 154 -7.78 -12.06 0.34
C PRO A 154 -6.72 -12.00 -0.76
N GLY A 155 -5.43 -11.85 -0.41
CA GLY A 155 -4.34 -12.07 -1.36
C GLY A 155 -4.13 -13.57 -1.66
N HIS A 156 -3.29 -13.89 -2.66
CA HIS A 156 -3.06 -15.30 -3.08
C HIS A 156 -2.76 -16.24 -1.92
N GLY A 157 -1.87 -15.84 -1.02
CA GLY A 157 -1.49 -16.67 0.12
C GLY A 157 -2.66 -16.98 1.06
N ILE A 158 -3.60 -16.03 1.24
CA ILE A 158 -4.81 -16.27 2.03
C ILE A 158 -5.78 -17.17 1.26
N MET A 159 -5.99 -16.90 -0.04
CA MET A 159 -6.89 -17.73 -0.87
C MET A 159 -6.45 -19.20 -0.89
N LEU A 160 -5.16 -19.46 -1.10
CA LEU A 160 -4.59 -20.81 -1.12
C LEU A 160 -4.73 -21.50 0.24
N ARG A 161 -4.36 -20.83 1.34
CA ARG A 161 -4.52 -21.40 2.70
C ARG A 161 -5.98 -21.70 3.05
N ALA A 162 -6.92 -20.85 2.60
CA ALA A 162 -8.33 -21.10 2.82
C ALA A 162 -8.78 -22.40 2.12
N LEU A 163 -8.35 -22.62 0.88
CA LEU A 163 -8.63 -23.86 0.15
C LEU A 163 -7.97 -25.08 0.80
N GLU A 164 -6.70 -24.99 1.22
CA GLU A 164 -5.99 -26.06 1.94
C GLU A 164 -6.72 -26.47 3.23
N SER A 165 -7.12 -25.48 4.04
CA SER A 165 -7.82 -25.74 5.30
C SER A 165 -9.23 -26.31 5.11
N GLY A 166 -9.87 -25.97 3.99
CA GLY A 166 -11.26 -26.33 3.71
C GLY A 166 -11.44 -27.63 2.92
N THR A 167 -10.36 -28.23 2.41
CA THR A 167 -10.44 -29.41 1.53
C THR A 167 -9.45 -30.51 1.95
N ALA A 168 -9.95 -31.74 2.11
CA ALA A 168 -9.12 -32.86 2.49
C ALA A 168 -8.17 -33.26 1.34
N GLY A 169 -6.86 -33.23 1.59
CA GLY A 169 -5.84 -33.76 0.67
C GLY A 169 -5.32 -32.77 -0.37
N LEU A 170 -5.76 -31.51 -0.36
CA LEU A 170 -5.18 -30.48 -1.22
C LEU A 170 -3.78 -30.11 -0.72
N HIS A 171 -2.77 -30.51 -1.48
CA HIS A 171 -1.40 -30.00 -1.32
C HIS A 171 -1.22 -28.91 -2.37
N VAL A 172 -0.84 -27.70 -1.97
CA VAL A 172 -0.68 -26.58 -2.91
C VAL A 172 0.66 -26.70 -3.64
N PRO A 173 0.66 -27.06 -4.94
CA PRO A 173 1.86 -26.99 -5.74
C PRO A 173 1.97 -25.58 -6.31
N THR A 174 3.16 -25.25 -6.83
CA THR A 174 3.30 -24.04 -7.66
C THR A 174 2.72 -24.37 -9.03
N GLY A 175 1.74 -23.60 -9.49
CA GLY A 175 1.18 -23.69 -10.84
C GLY A 175 1.51 -22.46 -11.68
N GLU A 176 1.03 -22.47 -12.91
CA GLU A 176 1.09 -21.33 -13.82
C GLU A 176 -0.30 -20.74 -14.05
N VAL A 177 -0.34 -19.43 -14.36
CA VAL A 177 -1.59 -18.77 -14.74
C VAL A 177 -1.93 -19.19 -16.18
N ARG A 178 -3.08 -19.86 -16.34
CA ARG A 178 -3.59 -20.39 -17.60
C ARG A 178 -5.05 -19.96 -17.77
N PRO A 179 -5.48 -19.53 -18.98
CA PRO A 179 -6.87 -19.19 -19.24
C PRO A 179 -7.84 -20.36 -19.01
N PHE A 180 -7.41 -21.58 -19.37
CA PHE A 180 -8.19 -22.81 -19.24
C PHE A 180 -7.31 -23.89 -18.60
N PRO A 181 -7.12 -23.86 -17.28
CA PRO A 181 -6.25 -24.80 -16.58
C PRO A 181 -6.85 -26.21 -16.60
N THR A 182 -6.02 -27.21 -16.90
CA THR A 182 -6.43 -28.64 -16.97
C THR A 182 -5.81 -29.51 -15.87
N ASN A 183 -5.17 -28.88 -14.88
CA ASN A 183 -4.66 -29.54 -13.68
C ASN A 183 -4.91 -28.67 -12.45
N THR A 184 -4.90 -29.28 -11.26
CA THR A 184 -5.23 -28.62 -9.99
C THR A 184 -4.29 -27.45 -9.67
N SER A 185 -2.99 -27.58 -9.93
CA SER A 185 -1.99 -26.55 -9.61
C SER A 185 -2.26 -25.25 -10.37
N ASP A 186 -2.46 -25.38 -11.68
CA ASP A 186 -2.78 -24.26 -12.56
C ASP A 186 -4.18 -23.73 -12.25
N ALA A 187 -5.14 -24.59 -11.91
CA ALA A 187 -6.49 -24.16 -11.55
C ALA A 187 -6.51 -23.28 -10.29
N LEU A 188 -5.75 -23.65 -9.26
CA LEU A 188 -5.59 -22.85 -8.05
C LEU A 188 -4.90 -21.51 -8.32
N THR A 189 -3.78 -21.56 -9.05
CA THR A 189 -2.98 -20.37 -9.37
C THR A 189 -3.74 -19.38 -10.26
N SER A 190 -4.40 -19.89 -11.30
CA SER A 190 -5.22 -19.10 -12.23
C SER A 190 -6.46 -18.56 -11.53
N GLY A 191 -7.16 -19.38 -10.74
CA GLY A 191 -8.36 -18.97 -10.01
C GLY A 191 -8.10 -17.80 -9.06
N GLY A 192 -7.04 -17.87 -8.25
CA GLY A 192 -6.68 -16.77 -7.34
C GLY A 192 -6.27 -15.50 -8.07
N THR A 193 -5.51 -15.64 -9.17
CA THR A 193 -5.08 -14.51 -10.01
C THR A 193 -6.28 -13.85 -10.70
N TYR A 194 -7.16 -14.63 -11.33
CA TYR A 194 -8.34 -14.08 -12.01
C TYR A 194 -9.40 -13.56 -11.06
N ALA A 195 -9.47 -14.04 -9.82
CA ALA A 195 -10.31 -13.43 -8.79
C ALA A 195 -9.87 -11.99 -8.49
N ILE A 196 -8.57 -11.74 -8.36
CA ILE A 196 -8.02 -10.40 -8.16
C ILE A 196 -8.20 -9.54 -9.42
N ALA A 197 -7.82 -10.08 -10.59
CA ALA A 197 -7.94 -9.37 -11.86
C ALA A 197 -9.39 -8.94 -12.13
N GLY A 198 -10.35 -9.86 -11.97
CA GLY A 198 -11.76 -9.57 -12.16
C GLY A 198 -12.31 -8.52 -11.19
N ALA A 199 -11.84 -8.50 -9.93
CA ALA A 199 -12.22 -7.47 -8.96
C ALA A 199 -11.70 -6.08 -9.37
N VAL A 200 -10.44 -6.01 -9.83
CA VAL A 200 -9.82 -4.79 -10.35
C VAL A 200 -10.55 -4.29 -11.59
N GLU A 201 -10.77 -5.18 -12.57
CA GLU A 201 -11.51 -4.86 -13.81
C GLU A 201 -12.92 -4.36 -13.51
N ARG A 202 -13.62 -4.99 -12.56
CA ARG A 202 -14.95 -4.56 -12.16
C ARG A 202 -14.92 -3.15 -11.57
N MET A 203 -13.92 -2.82 -10.75
CA MET A 203 -13.79 -1.47 -10.22
C MET A 203 -13.50 -0.46 -11.32
N VAL A 204 -12.59 -0.76 -12.26
CA VAL A 204 -12.31 0.10 -13.41
C VAL A 204 -13.59 0.36 -14.22
N GLN A 205 -14.40 -0.67 -14.47
CA GLN A 205 -15.70 -0.52 -15.14
C GLN A 205 -16.66 0.40 -14.37
N HIS A 206 -16.75 0.23 -13.05
CA HIS A 206 -17.60 1.08 -12.19
C HIS A 206 -17.15 2.54 -12.21
N VAL A 207 -15.86 2.79 -12.07
CA VAL A 207 -15.30 4.15 -12.09
C VAL A 207 -15.50 4.79 -13.47
N ARG A 208 -15.23 4.07 -14.55
CA ARG A 208 -15.44 4.56 -15.92
C ARG A 208 -16.90 4.93 -16.15
N ALA A 209 -17.83 4.09 -15.72
CA ALA A 209 -19.26 4.35 -15.87
C ALA A 209 -19.74 5.53 -15.00
N HIS A 210 -19.24 5.63 -13.76
CA HIS A 210 -19.63 6.69 -12.83
C HIS A 210 -19.08 8.07 -13.21
N CYS A 211 -17.79 8.12 -13.57
CA CYS A 211 -17.08 9.38 -13.85
C CYS A 211 -17.12 9.78 -15.33
N ALA A 212 -17.64 8.93 -16.22
CA ALA A 212 -17.61 9.11 -17.67
C ALA A 212 -16.20 9.41 -18.23
N ALA A 213 -15.16 8.85 -17.61
CA ALA A 213 -13.76 9.08 -17.95
C ALA A 213 -12.92 7.83 -17.67
N GLU A 214 -11.84 7.67 -18.43
CA GLU A 214 -10.89 6.56 -18.21
C GLU A 214 -10.06 6.80 -16.94
N PRO A 215 -10.06 5.89 -15.96
CA PRO A 215 -9.28 6.07 -14.75
C PRO A 215 -7.80 5.86 -14.95
N ALA A 216 -6.96 6.63 -14.26
CA ALA A 216 -5.57 6.24 -14.03
C ALA A 216 -5.52 5.00 -13.15
N CYS A 217 -4.70 4.01 -13.50
CA CYS A 217 -4.62 2.76 -12.77
C CYS A 217 -3.23 2.60 -12.17
N TYR A 218 -3.15 2.59 -10.84
CA TYR A 218 -1.90 2.43 -10.08
C TYR A 218 -1.92 1.10 -9.36
N MET A 219 -0.79 0.39 -9.36
CA MET A 219 -0.64 -0.85 -8.63
C MET A 219 0.65 -0.85 -7.81
N THR A 220 0.55 -1.25 -6.56
CA THR A 220 1.68 -1.35 -5.63
C THR A 220 1.64 -2.66 -4.86
N GLY A 221 2.62 -2.87 -3.97
CA GLY A 221 2.72 -4.03 -3.10
C GLY A 221 3.64 -5.12 -3.64
N GLY A 222 4.12 -6.00 -2.74
CA GLY A 222 5.23 -6.91 -2.99
C GLY A 222 4.98 -7.99 -4.06
N ALA A 223 3.73 -8.15 -4.51
CA ALA A 223 3.36 -9.07 -5.58
C ALA A 223 2.64 -8.38 -6.76
N GLY A 224 2.66 -7.04 -6.84
CA GLY A 224 2.04 -6.30 -7.94
C GLY A 224 2.60 -6.69 -9.32
N TRP A 225 3.93 -6.85 -9.41
CA TRP A 225 4.61 -7.29 -10.64
C TRP A 225 4.16 -8.67 -11.14
N LYS A 226 3.74 -9.57 -10.25
CA LYS A 226 3.19 -10.89 -10.63
C LYS A 226 1.79 -10.78 -11.21
N MET A 227 1.04 -9.75 -10.81
CA MET A 227 -0.31 -9.50 -11.26
C MET A 227 -0.36 -8.76 -12.59
N ALA A 228 0.61 -7.88 -12.87
CA ALA A 228 0.62 -7.05 -14.07
C ALA A 228 0.36 -7.82 -15.38
N PRO A 229 0.95 -9.00 -15.64
CA PRO A 229 0.67 -9.77 -16.87
C PRO A 229 -0.77 -10.28 -17.02
N SER A 230 -1.52 -10.31 -15.91
CA SER A 230 -2.90 -10.79 -15.87
C SER A 230 -3.93 -9.66 -15.79
N MET A 231 -3.51 -8.39 -15.78
CA MET A 231 -4.40 -7.24 -15.79
C MET A 231 -4.80 -6.88 -17.22
N ASN A 232 -6.03 -6.41 -17.39
CA ASN A 232 -6.48 -5.76 -18.61
C ASN A 232 -6.33 -4.24 -18.49
N GLY A 233 -5.56 -3.64 -19.40
CA GLY A 233 -5.31 -2.20 -19.45
C GLY A 233 -3.94 -1.80 -18.88
N ASP A 234 -3.65 -0.51 -18.94
CA ASP A 234 -2.36 0.04 -18.51
C ASP A 234 -2.37 0.30 -17.00
N PHE A 235 -1.58 -0.49 -16.26
CA PHE A 235 -1.33 -0.27 -14.84
C PHE A 235 0.09 0.21 -14.63
N GLU A 236 0.23 1.34 -13.96
CA GLU A 236 1.52 1.81 -13.50
C GLU A 236 1.91 1.08 -12.21
N LEU A 237 3.02 0.32 -12.27
CA LEU A 237 3.60 -0.30 -11.09
C LEU A 237 4.42 0.73 -10.30
N VAL A 238 4.04 0.96 -9.05
CA VAL A 238 4.67 1.96 -8.17
C VAL A 238 5.03 1.31 -6.83
N ASP A 239 6.30 0.94 -6.65
CA ASP A 239 6.75 0.26 -5.42
C ASP A 239 6.65 1.13 -4.15
N GLY A 240 6.83 2.44 -4.30
CA GLY A 240 6.94 3.42 -3.20
C GLY A 240 5.66 4.19 -2.87
N LEU A 241 4.49 3.77 -3.34
CA LEU A 241 3.27 4.60 -3.31
C LEU A 241 2.87 5.09 -1.91
N ILE A 242 3.06 4.27 -0.88
CA ILE A 242 2.82 4.66 0.51
C ILE A 242 3.86 5.71 0.96
N MET A 243 5.13 5.52 0.60
CA MET A 243 6.18 6.48 0.96
C MET A 243 5.96 7.83 0.26
N ASP A 244 5.50 7.81 -1.00
CA ASP A 244 5.09 9.01 -1.74
C ASP A 244 3.97 9.75 -0.98
N GLY A 245 2.96 9.02 -0.50
CA GLY A 245 1.88 9.58 0.31
C GLY A 245 2.36 10.17 1.64
N LEU A 246 3.29 9.49 2.33
CA LEU A 246 3.88 9.98 3.59
C LEU A 246 4.68 11.27 3.37
N LEU A 247 5.43 11.39 2.27
CA LEU A 247 6.17 12.61 1.93
C LEU A 247 5.23 13.80 1.68
N VAL A 248 4.13 13.58 0.97
CA VAL A 248 3.10 14.60 0.73
C VAL A 248 2.48 15.07 2.05
N ILE A 249 2.08 14.12 2.91
CA ILE A 249 1.47 14.43 4.19
C ILE A 249 2.46 15.19 5.08
N ALA A 250 3.72 14.76 5.10
CA ALA A 250 4.76 15.41 5.90
C ALA A 250 4.98 16.87 5.47
N GLU A 251 5.06 17.14 4.15
CA GLU A 251 5.18 18.50 3.63
C GLU A 251 3.97 19.36 4.03
N GLN A 252 2.75 18.85 3.81
CA GLN A 252 1.54 19.60 4.14
C GLN A 252 1.43 19.93 5.63
N ARG A 253 1.73 18.98 6.52
CA ARG A 253 1.68 19.18 7.97
C ARG A 253 2.77 20.15 8.44
N SER A 254 3.94 20.13 7.81
CA SER A 254 5.01 21.08 8.11
C SER A 254 4.65 22.52 7.74
N LEU A 255 3.91 22.73 6.66
CA LEU A 255 3.42 24.06 6.24
C LEU A 255 2.30 24.61 7.14
N ALA A 256 1.62 23.74 7.89
CA ALA A 256 0.54 24.10 8.80
C ALA A 256 0.99 24.37 10.24
N SER A 257 2.26 24.10 10.55
CA SER A 257 2.89 24.29 11.88
C SER A 257 3.66 25.60 11.95
#